data_AF-A0A0A2BNU9-F1
#
_entry.id   AF-A0A0A2BNU9-F1
#
_cell.length_a   1.000
_cell.length_b   1.000
_cell.length_c   1.000
_cell.angle_alpha   90.00
_cell.angle_beta   90.00
_cell.angle_gamma   90.00
#
_symmetry.space_group_name_H-M   'P 1'
#
loop_
_entity.id
_entity.type
_entity.pdbx_description
1 polymer ?
#
loop_
_entity_poly.entity_id
_entity_poly.type
_entity_poly.pdbx_seq_one_letter_code
_entity_poly.pdbx_strand_id
1 'polypeptide(L)' 'MGLGQLFLTSISSGIITQDELGWVARNQLTFSRCEESMALKLGRLLDRGQIHLGCRI' A
#
# COMPACT_ATOMS: atom_id res chain seq x y z
N MET A 1 -8.87 3.11 -7.56
CA MET A 1 -8.83 2.20 -6.39
C MET A 1 -8.50 3.04 -5.17
N GLY A 2 -9.24 2.90 -4.06
CA GLY A 2 -8.95 3.65 -2.82
C GLY A 2 -7.83 2.98 -2.00
N LEU A 3 -7.19 3.72 -1.10
CA LEU A 3 -6.09 3.19 -0.28
C LEU A 3 -6.54 2.01 0.59
N GLY A 4 -7.77 2.04 1.12
CA GLY A 4 -8.31 0.95 1.93
C GLY A 4 -8.42 -0.38 1.16
N GLN A 5 -8.85 -0.33 -0.10
CA GLN A 5 -8.91 -1.53 -0.95
C GLN A 5 -7.51 -2.05 -1.26
N LEU A 6 -6.59 -1.15 -1.65
CA LEU A 6 -5.18 -1.49 -1.91
C LEU A 6 -4.54 -2.16 -0.68
N PHE A 7 -4.81 -1.61 0.51
CA PHE A 7 -4.29 -2.12 1.77
C PHE A 7 -4.79 -3.54 2.05
N LEU A 8 -6.09 -3.79 1.93
CA LEU A 8 -6.68 -5.12 2.12
C LEU A 8 -6.15 -6.13 1.11
N THR A 9 -6.09 -5.74 -0.17
CA THR A 9 -5.53 -6.59 -1.23
C THR A 9 -4.06 -6.92 -0.97
N SER A 10 -3.27 -5.94 -0.51
CA SER A 10 -1.84 -6.15 -0.24
C SER A 10 -1.61 -7.06 0.95
N ILE A 11 -2.38 -6.92 2.03
CA ILE A 11 -2.30 -7.83 3.18
C ILE A 11 -2.78 -9.23 2.80
N SER A 12 -3.89 -9.35 2.07
CA SER A 12 -4.45 -10.65 1.73
C SER A 12 -3.56 -11.46 0.79
N SER A 13 -2.83 -10.80 -0.10
CA SER A 13 -1.97 -11.47 -1.08
C SER A 13 -0.50 -11.51 -0.67
N GLY A 14 -0.09 -10.72 0.32
CA GLY A 14 1.32 -10.55 0.70
C GLY A 14 2.15 -9.78 -0.34
N ILE A 15 1.52 -9.17 -1.34
CA ILE A 15 2.19 -8.49 -2.45
C ILE A 15 1.68 -7.05 -2.56
N ILE A 16 2.54 -6.10 -2.91
CA ILE A 16 2.14 -4.80 -3.45
C ILE A 16 2.87 -4.58 -4.77
N THR A 17 2.17 -4.07 -5.78
CA THR A 17 2.83 -3.80 -7.08
C THR A 17 3.56 -2.48 -7.08
N GLN A 18 4.50 -2.32 -8.01
CA GLN A 18 5.21 -1.05 -8.18
C GLN A 18 4.26 0.10 -8.56
N ASP A 19 3.24 -0.18 -9.38
CA ASP A 19 2.23 0.81 -9.76
C ASP A 19 1.36 1.23 -8.58
N GLU A 20 0.99 0.28 -7.72
CA GLU A 20 0.24 0.54 -6.50
C GLU A 20 1.07 1.37 -5.52
N LEU A 21 2.32 1.00 -5.28
CA LEU A 21 3.20 1.77 -4.40
C LEU A 21 3.45 3.17 -4.96
N GLY A 22 3.64 3.30 -6.28
CA GLY A 22 3.75 4.58 -6.97
C GLY A 22 2.47 5.41 -6.86
N TRP A 23 1.30 4.78 -6.94
CA TRP A 23 0.02 5.45 -6.72
C TRP A 23 -0.09 5.94 -5.28
N VAL A 24 0.29 5.14 -4.28
CA VAL A 24 0.31 5.57 -2.87
C VAL A 24 1.20 6.80 -2.70
N ALA A 25 2.43 6.78 -3.26
CA ALA A 25 3.37 7.90 -3.18
C ALA A 25 2.84 9.19 -3.83
N ARG A 26 2.19 9.09 -5.00
CA ARG A 26 1.64 10.25 -5.70
C ARG A 26 0.41 10.87 -5.02
N ASN A 27 -0.37 10.08 -4.29
CA ASN A 27 -1.62 10.54 -3.67
C ASN A 27 -1.50 10.92 -2.19
N GLN A 28 -0.29 10.87 -1.60
CA GLN A 28 -0.07 11.12 -0.16
C GLN A 28 -0.70 12.43 0.35
N LEU A 29 -0.62 13.52 -0.44
CA LEU A 29 -1.15 14.83 -0.05
C LEU A 29 -2.69 14.92 -0.07
N THR A 30 -3.37 13.91 -0.60
CA THR A 30 -4.84 13.86 -0.73
C THR A 30 -5.50 12.94 0.28
N PHE A 31 -4.70 12.22 1.05
CA PHE A 31 -5.19 11.24 2.02
C PHE A 31 -5.80 11.91 3.24
N SER A 32 -6.92 11.36 3.69
CA SER A 32 -7.40 11.62 5.04
C SER A 32 -6.38 11.13 6.08
N ARG A 33 -6.48 11.61 7.33
CA ARG A 33 -5.60 11.13 8.42
C ARG A 33 -5.63 9.61 8.60
N CYS A 34 -6.81 9.00 8.40
CA CYS A 34 -6.96 7.55 8.44
C CYS A 34 -6.16 6.89 7.31
N GLU A 35 -6.28 7.41 6.09
CA GLU A 35 -5.53 6.89 4.94
C GLU A 35 -4.02 7.09 5.11
N GLU A 36 -3.56 8.25 5.57
CA GLU A 36 -2.14 8.46 5.89
C GLU A 36 -1.62 7.40 6.86
N SER A 37 -2.37 7.11 7.92
CA SER A 37 -1.99 6.07 8.89
C SER A 37 -1.91 4.67 8.25
N MET A 38 -2.78 4.37 7.29
CA MET A 38 -2.77 3.11 6.54
C MET A 38 -1.58 3.04 5.58
N ALA A 39 -1.27 4.13 4.88
CA ALA A 39 -0.11 4.22 3.99
C ALA A 39 1.20 4.03 4.77
N LEU A 40 1.33 4.67 5.93
CA LEU A 40 2.48 4.49 6.83
C LEU A 40 2.58 3.05 7.34
N LYS A 41 1.45 2.44 7.73
CA LYS A 41 1.42 1.04 8.15
C LYS A 41 1.85 0.12 7.01
N LEU A 42 1.41 0.40 5.78
CA LEU A 42 1.77 -0.37 4.60
C LEU A 42 3.27 -0.31 4.32
N GLY A 43 3.89 0.88 4.41
CA GLY A 43 5.35 1.02 4.32
C GLY A 43 6.09 0.17 5.36
N ARG A 44 5.64 0.22 6.63
CA ARG A 44 6.25 -0.61 7.69
C ARG A 44 6.11 -2.12 7.46
N LEU A 45 5.03 -2.57 6.83
CA LEU A 45 4.85 -3.98 6.48
C LEU A 45 5.84 -4.40 5.38
N LEU A 46 6.09 -3.51 4.41
CA LEU A 46 7.07 -3.72 3.36
C LEU A 46 8.49 -3.78 3.93
N ASP A 47 8.86 -2.82 4.78
CA ASP A 47 10.19 -2.76 5.42
C ASP A 47 10.49 -3.99 6.29
N ARG A 48 9.45 -4.60 6.87
CA ARG A 48 9.55 -5.81 7.70
C ARG A 48 9.51 -7.11 6.90
N GLY A 49 9.34 -7.05 5.58
CA GLY A 49 9.18 -8.23 4.73
C GLY A 49 7.88 -9.02 4.98
N GLN A 50 6.85 -8.37 5.54
CA GLN A 50 5.53 -8.99 5.71
C GLN A 50 4.69 -8.92 4.44
N ILE A 51 4.95 -7.90 3.62
CA ILE A 51 4.48 -7.81 2.24
C ILE A 51 5.69 -7.57 1.35
N HIS A 52 5.62 -8.00 0.09
CA HIS A 52 6.71 -7.92 -0.86
C HIS A 52 6.33 -7.11 -2.08
N LEU A 53 7.30 -6.44 -2.69
CA LEU A 53 7.14 -5.91 -4.03
C LEU A 53 7.03 -7.06 -5.03
N GLY A 54 6.03 -7.03 -5.88
CA GLY A 54 5.81 -8.07 -6.88
C GLY A 54 4.90 -7.64 -8.03
N CYS A 55 4.52 -8.60 -8.86
CA CYS A 55 3.63 -8.39 -10.00
C CYS A 55 2.30 -9.12 -9.76
N ARG A 56 1.20 -8.51 -10.23
CA ARG A 56 -0.08 -9.19 -10.42
C ARG A 56 -0.35 -9.23 -11.93
N ILE A 57 -0.72 -10.40 -12.44
CA ILE A 57 -1.06 -10.64 -13.85
C ILE A 57 -2.56 -10.51 -14.00
#